data_AF-W2YWA1-F1
#
_entry.id   AF-W2YWA1-F1
#
_cell.length_a   1.000
_cell.length_b   1.000
_cell.length_c   1.000
_cell.angle_alpha   90.00
_cell.angle_beta   90.00
_cell.angle_gamma   90.00
#
_symmetry.space_group_name_H-M   'P 1'
#
loop_
_entity.id
_entity.type
_entity.pdbx_description
1 polymer ?
#
loop_
_entity_poly.entity_id
_entity_poly.type
_entity_poly.pdbx_seq_one_letter_code
_entity_poly.pdbx_strand_id
1 'polypeptide(L)'
;MVQDRSSGKYVPVFYVLTTHRTSPTYNSLFHFIREAANNQLEPTEFVCDFERALIDAVGDQFPNADVIGCLFHFNQAVRIKMRKIGISNSAASIAMAIGVLDMLTVLPIDQIEGPGIRWVKRQNKERCRENGVTYVRSRWDIFWRYFKRTWLELYDPVLWNVHGLTERLVARTNNLLERFNRELNAAFSTPHPSMAMFVATIEALAREHVALLDAVRVDVLTENNARLFNCL
;
A
#
# COMPACT_ATOMS: atom_id res chain seq x y z
N MET A 1 -1.37 -3.47 9.88
CA MET A 1 -2.62 -4.25 9.99
C MET A 1 -2.30 -5.71 9.68
N VAL A 2 -3.04 -6.66 10.25
CA VAL A 2 -2.88 -8.11 9.98
C VAL A 2 -4.16 -8.65 9.37
N GLN A 3 -4.05 -9.61 8.45
CA GLN A 3 -5.21 -10.32 7.92
C GLN A 3 -5.71 -11.34 8.94
N ASP A 4 -6.91 -11.14 9.45
CA ASP A 4 -7.64 -12.17 10.18
C ASP A 4 -8.22 -13.18 9.17
N ARG A 5 -7.69 -14.41 9.18
CA ARG A 5 -8.10 -15.46 8.24
C ARG A 5 -9.57 -15.85 8.41
N SER A 6 -10.11 -15.74 9.63
CA SER A 6 -11.48 -16.16 9.94
C SER A 6 -12.53 -15.26 9.29
N SER A 7 -12.36 -13.94 9.39
CA SER A 7 -13.24 -12.97 8.73
C SER A 7 -12.79 -12.60 7.31
N GLY A 8 -11.54 -12.91 6.93
CA GLY A 8 -10.90 -12.43 5.71
C GLY A 8 -10.67 -10.92 5.68
N LYS A 9 -10.81 -10.22 6.82
CA LYS A 9 -10.62 -8.78 6.99
C LYS A 9 -9.22 -8.47 7.47
N TYR A 10 -8.76 -7.24 7.23
CA TYR A 10 -7.53 -6.73 7.83
C TYR A 10 -7.87 -5.90 9.06
N VAL A 11 -7.09 -6.07 10.12
CA VAL A 11 -7.35 -5.46 11.42
C VAL A 11 -6.12 -4.69 11.88
N PRO A 12 -6.26 -3.46 12.40
CA PRO A 12 -5.18 -2.78 13.09
C PRO A 12 -4.85 -3.54 14.38
N VAL A 13 -3.60 -3.96 14.55
CA VAL A 13 -3.15 -4.74 15.72
C VAL A 13 -2.14 -3.98 16.58
N PHE A 14 -1.37 -3.10 15.97
CA PHE A 14 -0.40 -2.24 16.63
C PHE A 14 -0.55 -0.82 16.10
N TYR A 15 -0.52 0.15 17.01
CA TYR A 15 -0.43 1.57 16.71
C TYR A 15 0.87 2.07 17.33
N VAL A 16 1.79 2.53 16.49
CA VAL A 16 3.12 2.95 16.94
C VAL A 16 3.37 4.38 16.50
N LEU A 17 3.73 5.24 17.45
CA LEU A 17 4.25 6.57 17.17
C LEU A 17 5.76 6.54 17.21
N THR A 18 6.39 7.03 16.15
CA THR A 18 7.84 7.19 16.07
C THR A 18 8.21 8.66 15.90
N THR A 19 9.31 9.07 16.50
CA THR A 19 9.89 10.42 16.34
C THR A 19 10.82 10.52 15.14
N HIS A 20 11.30 9.39 14.64
CA HIS A 20 12.26 9.30 13.55
C HIS A 20 11.89 8.22 12.55
N ARG A 21 12.42 8.36 11.35
CA ARG A 21 12.28 7.46 10.20
C ARG A 21 13.66 6.95 9.81
N THR A 22 14.25 6.12 10.68
CA THR A 22 15.64 5.64 10.57
C THR A 22 15.72 4.16 10.90
N SER A 23 16.76 3.48 10.41
CA SER A 23 16.92 2.03 10.60
C SER A 23 16.95 1.61 12.07
N PRO A 24 17.63 2.31 13.00
CA PRO A 24 17.56 1.98 14.41
C PRO A 24 16.14 2.08 14.98
N THR A 25 15.38 3.11 14.58
CA THR A 25 14.00 3.29 15.05
C THR A 25 13.09 2.18 14.55
N TYR A 26 13.18 1.78 13.28
CA TYR A 26 12.36 0.68 12.77
C TYR A 26 12.77 -0.68 13.34
N ASN A 27 14.06 -0.92 13.54
CA ASN A 27 14.53 -2.14 14.19
C ASN A 27 13.99 -2.27 15.62
N SER A 28 14.06 -1.20 16.43
CA SER A 28 13.45 -1.20 17.76
C SER A 28 11.93 -1.36 17.70
N LEU A 29 11.26 -0.71 16.76
CA LEU A 29 9.81 -0.84 16.57
C LEU A 29 9.42 -2.30 16.32
N PHE A 30 10.08 -2.98 15.40
CA PHE A 30 9.74 -4.36 15.07
C PHE A 30 10.16 -5.34 16.16
N HIS A 31 11.26 -5.08 16.85
CA HIS A 31 11.64 -5.84 18.04
C HIS A 31 10.53 -5.80 19.10
N PHE A 32 10.02 -4.61 19.46
CA PHE A 32 8.94 -4.49 20.44
C PHE A 32 7.63 -5.13 19.95
N ILE A 33 7.32 -5.05 18.66
CA ILE A 33 6.15 -5.75 18.09
C ILE A 33 6.29 -7.28 18.24
N ARG A 34 7.49 -7.82 17.97
CA ARG A 34 7.74 -9.26 18.13
C ARG A 34 7.64 -9.69 19.58
N GLU A 35 8.22 -8.93 20.50
CA GLU A 35 8.11 -9.21 21.94
C GLU A 35 6.65 -9.17 22.41
N ALA A 36 5.90 -8.14 22.03
CA ALA A 36 4.48 -8.02 22.37
C ALA A 36 3.62 -9.16 21.80
N ALA A 37 4.04 -9.75 20.68
CA ALA A 37 3.42 -10.93 20.09
C ALA A 37 4.04 -12.26 20.54
N ASN A 38 4.82 -12.28 21.63
CA ASN A 38 5.52 -13.45 22.15
C ASN A 38 6.38 -14.19 21.11
N ASN A 39 6.95 -13.46 20.16
CA ASN A 39 7.73 -13.97 19.03
C ASN A 39 6.96 -14.96 18.12
N GLN A 40 5.63 -14.90 18.08
CA GLN A 40 4.79 -15.78 17.25
C GLN A 40 4.44 -15.19 15.87
N LEU A 41 4.89 -13.97 15.59
CA LEU A 41 4.66 -13.32 14.28
C LEU A 41 5.57 -13.91 13.21
N GLU A 42 4.98 -14.73 12.34
CA GLU A 42 5.61 -15.31 11.16
C GLU A 42 4.84 -14.87 9.90
N PRO A 43 4.94 -13.59 9.50
CA PRO A 43 4.28 -13.12 8.28
C PRO A 43 4.90 -13.77 7.05
N THR A 44 4.06 -14.27 6.13
CA THR A 44 4.53 -14.70 4.80
C THR A 44 4.81 -13.51 3.90
N GLU A 45 4.06 -12.41 4.08
CA GLU A 45 4.12 -11.23 3.23
C GLU A 45 4.04 -9.97 4.10
N PHE A 46 4.82 -8.96 3.76
CA PHE A 46 4.84 -7.67 4.45
C PHE A 46 4.67 -6.53 3.44
N VAL A 47 3.50 -5.89 3.44
CA VAL A 47 3.22 -4.75 2.57
C VAL A 47 3.56 -3.44 3.26
N CYS A 48 4.48 -2.65 2.71
CA CYS A 48 4.97 -1.42 3.34
C CYS A 48 5.23 -0.26 2.38
N ASP A 49 5.56 0.89 2.95
CA ASP A 49 5.89 2.09 2.20
C ASP A 49 7.30 2.01 1.62
N PHE A 50 7.55 2.83 0.58
CA PHE A 50 8.86 2.92 -0.06
C PHE A 50 9.84 3.74 0.77
N GLU A 51 10.30 3.15 1.86
CA GLU A 51 11.33 3.70 2.72
C GLU A 51 12.41 2.64 2.98
N ARG A 52 13.65 2.92 2.57
CA ARG A 52 14.78 1.97 2.69
C ARG A 52 14.94 1.45 4.12
N ALA A 53 14.97 2.36 5.10
CA ALA A 53 15.15 1.98 6.50
C ALA A 53 14.03 1.06 7.03
N LEU A 54 12.80 1.23 6.55
CA LEU A 54 11.67 0.38 6.90
C LEU A 54 11.80 -0.99 6.23
N ILE A 55 12.10 -1.01 4.94
CA ILE A 55 12.27 -2.24 4.14
C ILE A 55 13.39 -3.10 4.73
N ASP A 56 14.54 -2.51 5.00
CA ASP A 56 15.71 -3.21 5.55
C ASP A 56 15.38 -3.79 6.94
N ALA A 57 14.74 -3.00 7.82
CA ALA A 57 14.35 -3.47 9.15
C ALA A 57 13.32 -4.61 9.11
N VAL A 58 12.40 -4.61 8.14
CA VAL A 58 11.49 -5.75 7.94
C VAL A 58 12.27 -6.98 7.50
N GLY A 59 13.17 -6.84 6.53
CA GLY A 59 14.00 -7.95 6.04
C GLY A 59 14.89 -8.56 7.13
N ASP A 60 15.44 -7.73 8.02
CA ASP A 60 16.26 -8.18 9.15
C ASP A 60 15.42 -8.92 10.21
N GLN A 61 14.21 -8.44 10.48
CA GLN A 61 13.37 -8.98 11.58
C GLN A 61 12.49 -10.15 11.14
N PHE A 62 12.14 -10.22 9.86
CA PHE A 62 11.27 -11.23 9.25
C PHE A 62 11.89 -11.74 7.93
N PRO A 63 13.03 -12.45 7.98
CA PRO A 63 13.79 -12.82 6.79
C PRO A 63 13.06 -13.80 5.85
N ASN A 64 12.02 -14.48 6.36
CA ASN A 64 11.18 -15.40 5.58
C ASN A 64 9.98 -14.72 4.92
N ALA A 65 9.76 -13.42 5.18
CA ALA A 65 8.62 -12.68 4.65
C ALA A 65 8.99 -12.02 3.32
N ASP A 66 8.11 -12.14 2.33
CA ASP A 66 8.21 -11.35 1.10
C ASP A 66 7.84 -9.90 1.39
N VAL A 67 8.81 -8.99 1.24
CA VAL A 67 8.56 -7.55 1.38
C VAL A 67 8.02 -7.00 0.08
N ILE A 68 6.83 -6.40 0.14
CA ILE A 68 6.10 -5.90 -1.02
C ILE A 68 5.80 -4.40 -0.81
N GLY A 69 6.14 -3.60 -1.82
CA GLY A 69 5.84 -2.18 -1.87
C GLY A 69 4.36 -1.92 -2.06
N CYS A 70 3.82 -1.01 -1.26
CA CYS A 70 2.40 -0.66 -1.30
C CYS A 70 2.03 0.11 -2.59
N LEU A 71 1.16 -0.46 -3.44
CA LEU A 71 0.72 0.19 -4.68
C LEU A 71 0.00 1.52 -4.45
N PHE A 72 -0.67 1.71 -3.29
CA PHE A 72 -1.27 3.00 -2.93
C PHE A 72 -0.20 4.09 -2.90
N HIS A 73 0.87 3.84 -2.14
CA HIS A 73 1.95 4.77 -1.95
C HIS A 73 2.81 4.92 -3.21
N PHE A 74 2.96 3.86 -4.02
CA PHE A 74 3.54 3.96 -5.36
C PHE A 74 2.77 4.97 -6.22
N ASN A 75 1.46 4.76 -6.38
CA ASN A 75 0.60 5.61 -7.19
C ASN A 75 0.56 7.05 -6.66
N GLN A 76 0.52 7.21 -5.34
CA GLN A 76 0.57 8.51 -4.69
C GLN A 76 1.90 9.23 -4.97
N ALA A 77 3.03 8.54 -4.80
CA ALA A 77 4.37 9.11 -5.02
C ALA A 77 4.57 9.54 -6.48
N VAL A 78 4.15 8.69 -7.42
CA VAL A 78 4.14 8.99 -8.86
C VAL A 78 3.30 10.25 -9.14
N ARG A 79 2.06 10.31 -8.64
CA ARG A 79 1.15 11.44 -8.87
C ARG A 79 1.69 12.73 -8.28
N ILE A 80 2.24 12.68 -7.06
CA ILE A 80 2.91 13.82 -6.42
C ILE A 80 4.09 14.30 -7.27
N LYS A 81 4.90 13.37 -7.80
CA LYS A 81 6.04 13.75 -8.63
C LYS A 81 5.60 14.42 -9.93
N MET A 82 4.60 13.89 -10.62
CA MET A 82 4.05 14.50 -11.84
C MET A 82 3.63 15.95 -11.57
N ARG A 83 2.90 16.19 -10.47
CA ARG A 83 2.49 17.53 -10.05
C ARG A 83 3.69 18.45 -9.78
N LYS A 84 4.70 17.97 -9.05
CA LYS A 84 5.93 18.74 -8.74
C LYS A 84 6.72 19.13 -10.00
N ILE A 85 6.70 18.29 -11.03
CA ILE A 85 7.33 18.58 -12.34
C ILE A 85 6.48 19.57 -13.18
N GLY A 86 5.23 19.81 -12.78
CA GLY A 86 4.29 20.66 -13.49
C GLY A 86 3.55 19.95 -14.61
N ILE A 87 3.47 18.61 -14.62
CA ILE A 87 2.55 17.90 -15.51
C ILE A 87 1.12 18.27 -15.10
N SER A 88 0.27 18.64 -16.06
CA SER A 88 -1.10 19.08 -15.76
C SER A 88 -1.91 17.97 -15.09
N ASN A 89 -2.90 18.33 -14.28
CA ASN A 89 -3.77 17.35 -13.63
C ASN A 89 -4.49 16.45 -14.65
N SER A 90 -4.87 16.98 -15.81
CA SER A 90 -5.48 16.20 -16.90
C SER A 90 -4.51 15.17 -17.48
N ALA A 91 -3.28 15.58 -17.81
CA ALA A 91 -2.26 14.67 -18.35
C ALA A 91 -1.82 13.62 -17.31
N ALA A 92 -1.70 14.02 -16.04
CA ALA A 92 -1.43 13.08 -14.95
C ALA A 92 -2.58 12.09 -14.76
N SER A 93 -3.84 12.52 -14.86
CA SER A 93 -5.00 11.62 -14.74
C SER A 93 -5.07 10.62 -15.89
N ILE A 94 -4.71 11.03 -17.10
CA ILE A 94 -4.58 10.12 -18.26
C ILE A 94 -3.49 9.07 -18.01
N ALA A 95 -2.31 9.50 -17.54
CA ALA A 95 -1.21 8.57 -17.26
C ALA A 95 -1.52 7.60 -16.11
N MET A 96 -2.24 8.07 -15.09
CA MET A 96 -2.65 7.28 -13.92
C MET A 96 -3.96 6.49 -14.16
N ALA A 97 -4.56 6.58 -15.35
CA ALA A 97 -5.74 5.80 -15.68
C ALA A 97 -5.40 4.31 -15.74
N ILE A 98 -6.39 3.47 -15.44
CA ILE A 98 -6.26 2.01 -15.51
C ILE A 98 -5.81 1.60 -16.92
N GLY A 99 -4.86 0.68 -16.98
CA GLY A 99 -4.30 0.17 -18.23
C GLY A 99 -3.35 1.15 -18.93
N VAL A 100 -2.66 2.02 -18.17
CA VAL A 100 -1.62 2.91 -18.70
C VAL A 100 -0.33 2.74 -17.91
N LEU A 101 -0.10 3.52 -16.85
CA LEU A 101 1.15 3.42 -16.07
C LEU A 101 1.15 2.20 -15.15
N ASP A 102 0.00 1.82 -14.61
CA ASP A 102 -0.22 0.61 -13.81
C ASP A 102 0.14 -0.67 -14.56
N MET A 103 0.12 -0.67 -15.90
CA MET A 103 0.63 -1.79 -16.69
C MET A 103 2.09 -2.15 -16.35
N LEU A 104 2.91 -1.17 -15.94
CA LEU A 104 4.29 -1.45 -15.54
C LEU A 104 4.39 -2.32 -14.27
N THR A 105 3.35 -2.32 -13.43
CA THR A 105 3.34 -3.13 -12.20
C THR A 105 2.90 -4.57 -12.45
N VAL A 106 2.31 -4.89 -13.60
CA VAL A 106 1.80 -6.24 -13.93
C VAL A 106 2.55 -6.93 -15.07
N LEU A 107 3.45 -6.21 -15.75
CA LEU A 107 4.32 -6.79 -16.76
C LEU A 107 5.41 -7.66 -16.11
N PRO A 108 5.88 -8.72 -16.80
CA PRO A 108 7.13 -9.39 -16.45
C PRO A 108 8.26 -8.37 -16.27
N ILE A 109 9.09 -8.55 -15.23
CA ILE A 109 10.09 -7.55 -14.81
C ILE A 109 11.06 -7.20 -15.94
N ASP A 110 11.48 -8.20 -16.71
CA ASP A 110 12.37 -8.07 -17.88
C ASP A 110 11.73 -7.26 -19.03
N GLN A 111 10.41 -7.11 -19.04
CA GLN A 111 9.68 -6.31 -20.03
C GLN A 111 9.39 -4.89 -19.58
N ILE A 112 9.63 -4.53 -18.31
CA ILE A 112 9.36 -3.18 -17.79
C ILE A 112 10.28 -2.17 -18.49
N GLU A 113 11.60 -2.35 -18.35
CA GLU A 113 12.58 -1.43 -18.93
C GLU A 113 12.72 -1.66 -20.43
N GLY A 114 12.40 -0.63 -21.22
CA GLY A 114 12.41 -0.73 -22.67
C GLY A 114 10.99 -0.91 -23.21
N PRO A 115 10.49 -2.13 -23.46
CA PRO A 115 9.23 -2.31 -24.17
C PRO A 115 8.03 -1.79 -23.40
N GLY A 116 7.89 -2.10 -22.11
CA GLY A 116 6.82 -1.60 -21.25
C GLY A 116 6.80 -0.07 -21.17
N ILE A 117 7.93 0.54 -20.77
CA ILE A 117 8.04 2.01 -20.71
C ILE A 117 7.79 2.68 -22.07
N ARG A 118 8.27 2.10 -23.19
CA ARG A 118 7.99 2.63 -24.54
C ARG A 118 6.49 2.56 -24.87
N TRP A 119 5.83 1.47 -24.50
CA TRP A 119 4.39 1.31 -24.69
C TRP A 119 3.62 2.36 -23.88
N VAL A 120 3.92 2.53 -22.59
CA VAL A 120 3.24 3.52 -21.74
C VAL A 120 3.45 4.94 -22.23
N LYS A 121 4.68 5.29 -22.64
CA LYS A 121 4.99 6.61 -23.25
C LYS A 121 4.11 6.88 -24.47
N ARG A 122 3.93 5.88 -25.34
CA ARG A 122 3.09 5.98 -26.53
C ARG A 122 1.62 6.13 -26.16
N GLN A 123 1.10 5.28 -25.27
CA GLN A 123 -0.29 5.31 -24.81
C GLN A 123 -0.66 6.66 -24.18
N ASN A 124 0.19 7.15 -23.29
CA ASN A 124 -0.05 8.42 -22.62
C ASN A 124 -0.06 9.59 -23.62
N LYS A 125 0.87 9.61 -24.59
CA LYS A 125 0.90 10.63 -25.64
C LYS A 125 -0.36 10.57 -26.52
N GLU A 126 -0.78 9.37 -26.91
CA GLU A 126 -1.96 9.15 -27.76
C GLU A 126 -3.25 9.59 -27.04
N ARG A 127 -3.47 9.12 -25.81
CA ARG A 127 -4.65 9.51 -25.03
C ARG A 127 -4.67 11.01 -24.74
N CYS A 128 -3.52 11.64 -24.51
CA CYS A 128 -3.45 13.11 -24.40
C CYS A 128 -3.93 13.79 -25.70
N ARG A 129 -3.50 13.30 -26.87
CA ARG A 129 -3.94 13.81 -28.18
C ARG A 129 -5.46 13.66 -28.35
N GLU A 130 -5.99 12.47 -28.10
CA GLU A 130 -7.42 12.16 -28.23
C GLU A 130 -8.30 13.02 -27.30
N ASN A 131 -7.81 13.35 -26.11
CA ASN A 131 -8.54 14.15 -25.12
C ASN A 131 -8.24 15.66 -25.23
N GLY A 132 -7.52 16.11 -26.26
CA GLY A 132 -7.16 17.53 -26.41
C GLY A 132 -6.26 18.09 -25.29
N VAL A 133 -5.52 17.21 -24.59
CA VAL A 133 -4.64 17.57 -23.48
C VAL A 133 -3.22 17.79 -23.97
N THR A 134 -2.64 18.95 -23.66
CA THR A 134 -1.27 19.29 -24.05
C THR A 134 -0.23 18.37 -23.40
N TYR A 135 0.48 17.60 -24.22
CA TYR A 135 1.62 16.77 -23.80
C TYR A 135 2.94 17.56 -23.91
N VAL A 136 3.43 18.09 -22.78
CA VAL A 136 4.70 18.83 -22.75
C VAL A 136 5.88 17.86 -22.64
N ARG A 137 6.53 17.55 -23.77
CA ARG A 137 7.59 16.52 -23.87
C ARG A 137 8.70 16.68 -22.83
N SER A 138 9.22 17.90 -22.64
CA SER A 138 10.31 18.17 -21.69
C SER A 138 9.96 17.80 -20.24
N ARG A 139 8.72 18.04 -19.81
CA ARG A 139 8.23 17.64 -18.47
C ARG A 139 8.17 16.12 -18.32
N TRP A 140 7.68 15.44 -19.34
CA TRP A 140 7.63 13.97 -19.35
C TRP A 140 9.02 13.34 -19.38
N ASP A 141 9.98 13.92 -20.08
CA ASP A 141 11.37 13.43 -20.08
C ASP A 141 11.99 13.51 -18.67
N ILE A 142 11.70 14.58 -17.91
CA ILE A 142 12.10 14.69 -16.49
C ILE A 142 11.41 13.61 -15.65
N PHE A 143 10.12 13.38 -15.87
CA PHE A 143 9.36 12.34 -15.15
C PHE A 143 9.95 10.96 -15.39
N TRP A 144 10.25 10.59 -16.63
CA TRP A 144 10.79 9.27 -16.95
C TRP A 144 12.22 9.05 -16.44
N ARG A 145 13.04 10.11 -16.41
CA ARG A 145 14.36 10.05 -15.75
C ARG A 145 14.21 9.81 -14.25
N TYR A 146 13.26 10.49 -13.60
CA TYR A 146 12.91 10.22 -12.21
C TYR A 146 12.41 8.79 -12.04
N PHE A 147 11.50 8.33 -12.91
CA PHE A 147 10.86 7.03 -12.78
C PHE A 147 11.91 5.92 -12.84
N LYS A 148 12.84 5.99 -13.81
CA LYS A 148 13.96 5.06 -13.91
C LYS A 148 14.82 5.07 -12.63
N ARG A 149 15.30 6.25 -12.22
CA ARG A 149 16.17 6.36 -11.04
C ARG A 149 15.50 5.86 -9.76
N THR A 150 14.20 6.11 -9.58
CA THR A 150 13.50 5.76 -8.35
C THR A 150 12.93 4.34 -8.36
N TRP A 151 12.33 3.91 -9.45
CA TRP A 151 11.56 2.66 -9.52
C TRP A 151 12.26 1.54 -10.29
N LEU A 152 13.40 1.80 -10.93
CA LEU A 152 14.21 0.74 -11.54
C LEU A 152 15.59 0.59 -10.87
N GLU A 153 16.17 1.71 -10.40
CA GLU A 153 17.52 1.72 -9.82
C GLU A 153 17.50 1.74 -8.28
N LEU A 154 16.73 2.65 -7.68
CA LEU A 154 16.65 2.75 -6.22
C LEU A 154 15.80 1.64 -5.61
N TYR A 155 14.57 1.46 -6.09
CA TYR A 155 13.71 0.35 -5.67
C TYR A 155 13.68 -0.71 -6.75
N ASP A 156 14.16 -1.91 -6.41
CA ASP A 156 14.13 -3.07 -7.30
C ASP A 156 12.68 -3.31 -7.76
N PRO A 157 12.43 -3.53 -9.06
CA PRO A 157 11.12 -3.93 -9.57
C PRO A 157 10.47 -5.08 -8.81
N VAL A 158 11.23 -6.05 -8.28
CA VAL A 158 10.70 -7.15 -7.45
C VAL A 158 9.89 -6.62 -6.26
N LEU A 159 10.27 -5.46 -5.71
CA LEU A 159 9.58 -4.88 -4.55
C LEU A 159 8.17 -4.40 -4.90
N TRP A 160 7.94 -3.80 -6.07
CA TRP A 160 6.67 -3.10 -6.37
C TRP A 160 5.89 -3.71 -7.53
N ASN A 161 6.51 -4.59 -8.31
CA ASN A 161 5.85 -5.32 -9.36
C ASN A 161 5.03 -6.45 -8.74
N VAL A 162 3.79 -6.58 -9.21
CA VAL A 162 2.81 -7.55 -8.72
C VAL A 162 2.53 -8.66 -9.74
N HIS A 163 3.34 -8.74 -10.80
CA HIS A 163 3.29 -9.86 -11.74
C HIS A 163 3.54 -11.17 -11.00
N GLY A 164 2.63 -12.13 -11.14
CA GLY A 164 2.70 -13.41 -10.43
C GLY A 164 2.21 -13.37 -8.97
N LEU A 165 1.92 -12.20 -8.41
CA LEU A 165 1.21 -12.10 -7.13
C LEU A 165 -0.28 -12.32 -7.33
N THR A 166 -0.95 -12.85 -6.31
CA THR A 166 -2.40 -13.05 -6.39
C THR A 166 -3.13 -11.70 -6.46
N GLU A 167 -3.98 -11.49 -7.48
CA GLU A 167 -4.76 -10.24 -7.65
C GLU A 167 -5.54 -9.85 -6.39
N ARG A 168 -6.01 -10.87 -5.66
CA ARG A 168 -6.72 -10.75 -4.39
C ARG A 168 -5.88 -10.04 -3.31
N LEU A 169 -4.57 -10.27 -3.24
CA LEU A 169 -3.69 -9.63 -2.26
C LEU A 169 -3.54 -8.13 -2.55
N VAL A 170 -3.27 -7.82 -3.82
CA VAL A 170 -2.96 -6.47 -4.30
C VAL A 170 -4.18 -5.54 -4.18
N ALA A 171 -5.34 -5.99 -4.67
CA ALA A 171 -6.56 -5.19 -4.65
C ALA A 171 -7.10 -4.98 -3.22
N ARG A 172 -6.94 -5.98 -2.33
CA ARG A 172 -7.43 -5.90 -0.96
C ARG A 172 -6.60 -4.95 -0.11
N THR A 173 -5.27 -5.07 -0.17
CA THR A 173 -4.37 -4.24 0.65
C THR A 173 -4.50 -2.77 0.31
N ASN A 174 -4.58 -2.43 -0.99
CA ASN A 174 -4.72 -1.05 -1.46
C ASN A 174 -6.03 -0.38 -0.99
N ASN A 175 -7.18 -1.01 -1.21
CA ASN A 175 -8.49 -0.46 -0.85
C ASN A 175 -8.67 -0.33 0.67
N LEU A 176 -8.13 -1.29 1.44
CA LEU A 176 -8.24 -1.30 2.89
C LEU A 176 -7.33 -0.26 3.54
N LEU A 177 -6.09 -0.11 3.08
CA LEU A 177 -5.18 0.93 3.58
C LEU A 177 -5.73 2.33 3.28
N GLU A 178 -6.28 2.56 2.08
CA GLU A 178 -6.97 3.82 1.78
C GLU A 178 -8.15 4.07 2.72
N ARG A 179 -9.00 3.06 2.91
CA ARG A 179 -10.18 3.17 3.77
C ARG A 179 -9.78 3.46 5.21
N PHE A 180 -8.84 2.69 5.76
CA PHE A 180 -8.36 2.89 7.12
C PHE A 180 -7.72 4.26 7.30
N ASN A 181 -6.90 4.72 6.35
CA ASN A 181 -6.34 6.08 6.40
C ASN A 181 -7.43 7.15 6.39
N ARG A 182 -8.51 6.99 5.61
CA ARG A 182 -9.65 7.92 5.63
C ARG A 182 -10.38 7.90 6.97
N GLU A 183 -10.70 6.72 7.50
CA GLU A 183 -11.37 6.54 8.79
C GLU A 183 -10.55 7.13 9.93
N LEU A 184 -9.25 6.82 9.98
CA LEU A 184 -8.33 7.35 10.98
C LEU A 184 -8.23 8.87 10.92
N ASN A 185 -8.05 9.45 9.73
CA ASN A 185 -7.99 10.91 9.59
C ASN A 185 -9.32 11.60 9.93
N ALA A 186 -10.46 10.97 9.62
CA ALA A 186 -11.78 11.50 9.96
C ALA A 186 -12.07 11.45 11.47
N ALA A 187 -11.48 10.49 12.18
CA ALA A 187 -11.61 10.36 13.63
C ALA A 187 -10.88 11.48 14.41
N PHE A 188 -9.91 12.15 13.78
CA PHE A 188 -9.21 13.29 14.38
C PHE A 188 -9.84 14.62 13.98
N SER A 189 -10.31 15.38 14.98
CA SER A 189 -10.92 16.70 14.78
C SER A 189 -9.92 17.82 14.46
N THR A 190 -8.62 17.54 14.58
CA THR A 190 -7.52 18.49 14.35
C THR A 190 -6.35 17.80 13.62
N PRO A 191 -5.65 18.49 12.70
CA PRO A 191 -4.45 17.97 12.06
C PRO A 191 -3.30 17.65 13.02
N HIS A 192 -3.29 18.27 14.20
CA HIS A 192 -2.22 18.12 15.20
C HIS A 192 -2.83 17.84 16.59
N PRO A 193 -3.31 16.61 16.85
CA PRO A 193 -3.89 16.25 18.13
C PRO A 193 -2.82 16.21 19.24
N SER A 194 -3.24 16.46 20.48
CA SER A 194 -2.38 16.20 21.64
C SER A 194 -2.18 14.69 21.82
N MET A 195 -1.14 14.29 22.56
CA MET A 195 -0.91 12.86 22.85
C MET A 195 -2.11 12.20 23.55
N ALA A 196 -2.74 12.91 24.49
CA ALA A 196 -3.93 12.40 25.18
C ALA A 196 -5.10 12.17 24.22
N MET A 197 -5.34 13.12 23.28
CA MET A 197 -6.36 12.97 22.26
C MET A 197 -6.02 11.83 21.29
N PHE A 198 -4.76 11.70 20.90
CA PHE A 198 -4.29 10.58 20.09
C PHE A 198 -4.63 9.24 20.74
N VAL A 199 -4.19 9.02 21.98
CA VAL A 199 -4.43 7.76 22.70
C VAL A 199 -5.93 7.47 22.84
N ALA A 200 -6.73 8.47 23.24
CA ALA A 200 -8.17 8.29 23.42
C ALA A 200 -8.89 7.94 22.10
N THR A 201 -8.55 8.61 20.99
CA THR A 201 -9.14 8.32 19.68
C THR A 201 -8.75 6.94 19.18
N ILE A 202 -7.46 6.56 19.33
CA ILE A 202 -7.01 5.22 18.94
C ILE A 202 -7.68 4.14 19.78
N GLU A 203 -7.83 4.34 21.09
CA GLU A 203 -8.51 3.39 21.96
C GLU A 203 -9.98 3.20 21.55
N ALA A 204 -10.69 4.28 21.24
CA ALA A 204 -12.07 4.22 20.77
C ALA A 204 -12.19 3.41 19.46
N LEU A 205 -11.32 3.70 18.47
CA LEU A 205 -11.28 2.96 17.20
C LEU A 205 -10.95 1.48 17.42
N ALA A 206 -9.99 1.18 18.29
CA ALA A 206 -9.61 -0.21 18.59
C ALA A 206 -10.78 -0.99 19.21
N ARG A 207 -11.52 -0.39 20.16
CA ARG A 207 -12.72 -1.00 20.77
C ARG A 207 -13.81 -1.27 19.73
N GLU A 208 -14.04 -0.33 18.82
CA GLU A 208 -15.01 -0.51 17.72
C GLU A 208 -14.60 -1.65 16.79
N HIS A 209 -13.32 -1.72 16.40
CA HIS A 209 -12.81 -2.81 15.57
C HIS A 209 -12.95 -4.18 16.24
N VAL A 210 -12.70 -4.30 17.54
CA VAL A 210 -12.91 -5.55 18.30
C VAL A 210 -14.39 -5.93 18.31
N ALA A 211 -15.29 -5.00 18.62
CA ALA A 211 -16.73 -5.27 18.63
C ALA A 211 -17.24 -5.73 17.25
N LEU A 212 -16.75 -5.12 16.16
CA LEU A 212 -17.08 -5.52 14.80
C LEU A 212 -16.55 -6.92 14.43
N LEU A 213 -15.38 -7.30 14.94
CA LEU A 213 -14.83 -8.65 14.73
C LEU A 213 -15.65 -9.70 15.47
N ASP A 214 -16.05 -9.42 16.71
CA ASP A 214 -16.87 -10.34 17.50
C ASP A 214 -18.24 -10.55 16.84
N ALA A 215 -18.88 -9.48 16.35
CA ALA A 215 -20.13 -9.59 15.60
C ALA A 215 -19.99 -10.47 14.35
N VAL A 216 -18.92 -10.29 13.56
CA VAL A 216 -18.66 -11.10 12.36
C VAL A 216 -18.42 -12.56 12.72
N ARG A 217 -17.70 -12.84 13.81
CA ARG A 217 -17.47 -14.22 14.26
C ARG A 217 -18.77 -14.91 14.65
N VAL A 218 -19.66 -14.21 15.34
CA VAL A 218 -21.00 -14.73 15.70
C VAL A 218 -21.83 -15.03 14.44
N ASP A 219 -21.82 -14.14 13.46
CA ASP A 219 -22.56 -14.35 12.19
C ASP A 219 -22.00 -15.53 11.39
N VAL A 220 -20.67 -15.67 11.29
CA VAL A 220 -20.04 -16.80 10.58
C VAL A 220 -20.33 -18.13 11.28
N LEU A 221 -20.32 -18.15 12.62
CA LEU A 221 -20.65 -19.36 13.39
C LEU A 221 -22.12 -19.75 13.24
N THR A 222 -23.02 -18.77 13.23
CA THR A 222 -24.47 -19.02 13.03
C THR A 222 -24.78 -19.47 11.61
N GLU A 223 -24.17 -18.91 10.58
CA GLU A 223 -24.30 -19.38 9.19
C GLU A 223 -23.74 -20.78 8.99
N ASN A 224 -22.57 -21.09 9.54
CA ASN A 224 -21.98 -22.43 9.44
C ASN A 224 -22.82 -23.49 10.17
N ASN A 225 -23.36 -23.15 11.34
CA ASN A 225 -24.29 -24.03 12.05
C ASN A 225 -25.59 -24.23 11.24
N ALA A 226 -26.15 -23.18 10.65
CA ALA A 226 -27.33 -23.29 9.79
C ALA A 226 -27.10 -24.17 8.56
N ARG A 227 -25.88 -24.15 7.98
CA ARG A 227 -25.51 -25.04 6.86
C ARG A 227 -25.32 -26.50 7.30
N LEU A 228 -24.78 -26.75 8.48
CA LEU A 228 -24.64 -28.10 9.04
C LEU A 228 -26.00 -28.73 9.35
N PHE A 229 -26.97 -27.94 9.83
CA PHE A 229 -28.33 -28.42 10.08
C PHE A 229 -29.16 -28.67 8.81
N ASN A 230 -28.80 -28.07 7.67
CA ASN A 230 -29.47 -28.31 6.38
C ASN A 230 -28.84 -29.47 5.57
N CYS A 231 -27.80 -30.13 6.11
CA CYS A 231 -27.15 -31.30 5.51
C CYS A 231 -27.36 -32.60 6.32
N LEU A 232 -28.22 -32.56 7.34
CA LEU A 232 -28.75 -33.73 8.09
C LEU A 232 -30.23 -33.88 7.79
#